data_AF-A0A2E8L2X4-F1
#
_entry.id   AF-A0A2E8L2X4-F1
#
_cell.length_a   1.000
_cell.length_b   1.000
_cell.length_c   1.000
_cell.angle_alpha   90.00
_cell.angle_beta   90.00
_cell.angle_gamma   90.00
#
_symmetry.space_group_name_H-M   'P 1'
#
loop_
_entity.id
_entity.type
_entity.pdbx_description
1 polymer ?
#
loop_
_entity_poly.entity_id
_entity_poly.type
_entity_poly.pdbx_seq_one_letter_code
_entity_poly.pdbx_strand_id
1 'polypeptide(L)'
;MELNIELALQQGFIAYKEGKLQDAERLYRAILQSQPLNPDANHNLGLIAVSVNKAEAALPLFKTALEANPKIEQFWLSYIDALIKEKQFENAKLALEQAKQQGVAEEKLNILKTQLIPFAKV
;
A
#
# COMPACT_ATOMS: atom_id res chain seq x y z
N MET A 1 -5.25 -17.43 23.60
CA MET A 1 -4.08 -16.53 23.50
C MET A 1 -4.54 -15.28 22.80
N GLU A 2 -4.39 -14.13 23.44
CA GLU A 2 -4.63 -12.84 22.82
C GLU A 2 -3.53 -12.60 21.77
N LEU A 3 -3.90 -12.25 20.55
CA LEU A 3 -2.92 -11.91 19.51
C LEU A 3 -2.26 -10.58 19.91
N ASN A 4 -0.96 -10.59 20.21
CA ASN A 4 -0.21 -9.35 20.36
C ASN A 4 0.04 -8.76 18.96
N ILE A 5 -0.72 -7.71 18.63
CA ILE A 5 -0.75 -7.13 17.29
C ILE A 5 0.57 -6.46 16.93
N GLU A 6 1.19 -5.74 17.87
CA GLU A 6 2.48 -5.09 17.63
C GLU A 6 3.57 -6.13 17.32
N LEU A 7 3.63 -7.21 18.10
CA LEU A 7 4.56 -8.31 17.85
C LEU A 7 4.28 -8.99 16.50
N ALA A 8 3.02 -9.24 16.17
CA ALA A 8 2.63 -9.87 14.91
C ALA A 8 2.96 -8.97 13.71
N LEU A 9 2.83 -7.64 13.84
CA LEU A 9 3.24 -6.68 12.81
C LEU A 9 4.74 -6.71 12.61
N GLN A 10 5.53 -6.71 13.69
CA GLN A 10 7.00 -6.79 13.60
C GLN A 10 7.46 -8.10 12.96
N GLN A 11 6.90 -9.23 13.38
CA GLN A 11 7.21 -10.54 12.81
C GLN A 11 6.80 -10.63 11.33
N GLY A 12 5.62 -10.10 10.98
CA GLY A 12 5.15 -10.04 9.60
C GLY A 12 6.09 -9.21 8.72
N PHE A 13 6.58 -8.09 9.24
CA PHE A 13 7.52 -7.23 8.53
C PHE A 13 8.86 -7.94 8.31
N ILE A 14 9.40 -8.61 9.34
CA ILE A 14 10.63 -9.40 9.22
C ILE A 14 10.46 -10.51 8.17
N ALA A 15 9.37 -11.28 8.24
CA ALA A 15 9.08 -12.34 7.29
C ALA A 15 8.98 -11.80 5.85
N TYR A 16 8.35 -10.64 5.64
CA TYR A 16 8.29 -9.97 4.35
C TYR A 16 9.70 -9.60 3.83
N LYS A 17 10.54 -9.02 4.68
CA LYS A 17 11.92 -8.64 4.32
C LYS A 17 12.80 -9.86 4.00
N GLU A 18 12.52 -11.01 4.60
CA GLU A 18 13.19 -12.27 4.32
C GLU A 18 12.64 -13.01 3.08
N GLY A 19 11.63 -12.45 2.40
CA GLY A 19 10.97 -13.10 1.25
C GLY A 19 10.01 -14.23 1.62
N LYS A 20 9.74 -14.43 2.91
CA LYS A 20 8.76 -15.40 3.43
C LYS A 20 7.34 -14.83 3.33
N LEU A 21 6.92 -14.57 2.09
CA LEU A 21 5.66 -13.85 1.81
C LEU A 21 4.42 -14.55 2.38
N GLN A 22 4.39 -15.89 2.37
CA GLN A 22 3.28 -16.66 2.93
C GLN A 22 3.17 -16.52 4.45
N ASP A 23 4.30 -16.49 5.16
CA ASP A 23 4.32 -16.29 6.62
C ASP A 23 3.87 -14.88 6.98
N ALA A 24 4.37 -13.88 6.26
CA ALA A 24 3.96 -12.49 6.44
C ALA A 24 2.47 -12.30 6.17
N GLU A 25 1.94 -12.87 5.08
CA GLU A 25 0.52 -12.83 4.75
C GLU A 25 -0.33 -13.45 5.86
N ARG A 26 0.07 -14.62 6.38
CA ARG A 26 -0.64 -15.28 7.48
C ARG A 26 -0.71 -14.39 8.73
N LEU A 27 0.39 -13.73 9.09
CA LEU A 27 0.45 -12.83 10.25
C LEU A 27 -0.45 -11.61 10.07
N TYR A 28 -0.39 -10.94 8.91
CA TYR A 28 -1.25 -9.78 8.64
C TYR A 28 -2.72 -10.18 8.59
N ARG A 29 -3.07 -11.32 7.97
CA ARG A 29 -4.45 -11.81 7.98
C ARG A 29 -4.94 -12.12 9.40
N ALA A 30 -4.11 -12.66 10.27
CA ALA A 30 -4.47 -12.89 11.67
C ALA A 30 -4.74 -11.57 12.41
N ILE A 31 -3.95 -10.52 12.16
CA ILE A 31 -4.23 -9.18 12.70
C ILE A 31 -5.58 -8.67 12.19
N LEU A 32 -5.83 -8.77 10.89
CA LEU A 32 -7.06 -8.28 10.26
C LEU A 32 -8.32 -9.03 10.70
N GLN A 33 -8.21 -10.27 11.20
CA GLN A 33 -9.33 -10.98 11.81
C GLN A 33 -9.81 -10.30 13.10
N SER A 34 -8.90 -9.69 13.87
CA SER A 34 -9.21 -8.99 15.11
C SER A 34 -9.45 -7.49 14.88
N GLN A 35 -8.66 -6.88 13.99
CA GLN A 35 -8.71 -5.47 13.63
C GLN A 35 -8.79 -5.30 12.11
N PRO A 36 -9.99 -5.41 11.50
CA PRO A 36 -10.15 -5.32 10.04
C PRO A 36 -9.66 -3.99 9.44
N LEU A 37 -9.69 -2.92 10.22
CA LEU A 37 -9.27 -1.57 9.81
C LEU A 37 -7.83 -1.23 10.26
N ASN A 38 -7.04 -2.21 10.69
CA ASN A 38 -5.66 -1.94 11.11
C ASN A 38 -4.85 -1.39 9.90
N PRO A 39 -4.32 -0.15 10.00
CA PRO A 39 -3.69 0.51 8.86
C PRO A 39 -2.44 -0.23 8.36
N ASP A 40 -1.56 -0.61 9.28
CA ASP A 40 -0.28 -1.24 8.95
C ASP A 40 -0.45 -2.63 8.36
N ALA A 41 -1.35 -3.45 8.92
CA ALA A 41 -1.62 -4.78 8.40
C ALA A 41 -2.26 -4.74 7.01
N ASN A 42 -3.21 -3.82 6.78
CA ASN A 42 -3.79 -3.61 5.45
C ASN A 42 -2.73 -3.15 4.44
N HIS A 43 -1.92 -2.16 4.80
CA HIS A 43 -0.85 -1.67 3.92
C HIS A 43 0.16 -2.77 3.58
N ASN A 44 0.67 -3.48 4.59
CA ASN A 44 1.69 -4.50 4.38
C ASN A 44 1.15 -5.73 3.62
N LEU A 45 -0.11 -6.11 3.82
CA LEU A 45 -0.75 -7.14 3.01
C LEU A 45 -0.93 -6.68 1.55
N GLY A 46 -1.22 -5.39 1.34
CA GLY A 46 -1.22 -4.78 0.01
C GLY A 46 0.15 -4.83 -0.68
N LEU A 47 1.24 -4.55 0.05
CA LEU A 47 2.60 -4.67 -0.47
C LEU A 47 2.93 -6.10 -0.91
N ILE A 48 2.50 -7.10 -0.14
CA ILE A 48 2.62 -8.51 -0.53
C ILE A 48 1.83 -8.79 -1.82
N ALA A 49 0.59 -8.31 -1.92
CA ALA A 49 -0.22 -8.50 -3.12
C ALA A 49 0.45 -7.89 -4.37
N VAL A 50 1.03 -6.69 -4.26
CA VAL A 50 1.80 -6.07 -5.34
C VAL A 50 3.05 -6.89 -5.69
N SER A 51 3.78 -7.41 -4.71
CA SER A 51 5.02 -8.18 -4.96
C SER A 51 4.78 -9.49 -5.70
N VAL A 52 3.55 -10.04 -5.62
CA VAL A 52 3.12 -11.23 -6.37
C VAL A 52 2.31 -10.89 -7.63
N ASN A 53 2.45 -9.67 -8.16
CA ASN A 53 1.76 -9.17 -9.36
C ASN A 53 0.22 -9.19 -9.27
N LYS A 54 -0.33 -9.02 -8.07
CA LYS A 54 -1.77 -8.88 -7.83
C LYS A 54 -2.09 -7.46 -7.34
N ALA A 55 -1.70 -6.44 -8.11
CA ALA A 55 -1.87 -5.06 -7.68
C ALA A 55 -3.36 -4.64 -7.61
N GLU A 56 -4.23 -5.20 -8.44
CA GLU A 56 -5.69 -5.02 -8.34
C GLU A 56 -6.22 -5.41 -6.95
N ALA A 57 -5.80 -6.56 -6.43
CA ALA A 57 -6.19 -7.02 -5.10
C ALA A 57 -5.60 -6.17 -3.96
N ALA A 58 -4.53 -5.41 -4.24
CA ALA A 58 -3.90 -4.52 -3.28
C ALA A 58 -4.65 -3.19 -3.10
N LEU A 59 -5.36 -2.72 -4.14
CA LEU A 59 -6.10 -1.46 -4.12
C LEU A 59 -7.07 -1.31 -2.93
N PRO A 60 -7.97 -2.27 -2.64
CA PRO A 60 -8.88 -2.14 -1.49
C PRO A 60 -8.13 -2.14 -0.14
N LEU A 61 -7.01 -2.87 -0.05
CA LEU A 61 -6.18 -2.93 1.16
C LEU A 61 -5.51 -1.57 1.42
N PHE A 62 -4.87 -0.99 0.40
CA PHE A 62 -4.27 0.34 0.51
C PHE A 62 -5.30 1.43 0.78
N LYS A 63 -6.48 1.34 0.15
CA LYS A 63 -7.58 2.27 0.43
C LYS A 63 -8.01 2.21 1.90
N THR A 64 -8.16 1.01 2.45
CA THR A 64 -8.50 0.82 3.87
C THR A 64 -7.42 1.40 4.79
N ALA A 65 -6.15 1.20 4.47
CA ALA A 65 -5.04 1.79 5.22
C ALA A 65 -5.06 3.33 5.20
N LEU A 66 -5.36 3.93 4.03
CA LEU A 66 -5.51 5.38 3.87
C LEU A 66 -6.72 5.95 4.61
N GLU A 67 -7.86 5.26 4.57
CA GLU A 67 -9.06 5.66 5.31
C GLU A 67 -8.82 5.61 6.82
N ALA A 68 -8.06 4.61 7.29
CA ALA A 68 -7.68 4.49 8.71
C ALA A 68 -6.64 5.53 9.14
N ASN A 69 -5.65 5.82 8.30
CA ASN A 69 -4.63 6.84 8.60
C ASN A 69 -4.07 7.50 7.31
N PRO A 70 -4.63 8.64 6.88
CA PRO A 70 -4.19 9.31 5.66
C PRO A 70 -2.90 10.12 5.82
N LYS A 71 -2.34 10.22 7.04
CA LYS A 71 -1.13 11.01 7.32
C LYS A 71 0.15 10.26 6.99
N ILE A 72 0.08 8.95 6.75
CA ILE A 72 1.25 8.13 6.44
C ILE A 72 1.53 8.25 4.94
N GLU A 73 2.60 8.97 4.59
CA GLU A 73 2.99 9.20 3.19
C GLU A 73 3.12 7.89 2.39
N GLN A 74 3.72 6.87 3.00
CA GLN A 74 3.96 5.59 2.34
C GLN A 74 2.67 4.93 1.85
N PHE A 75 1.54 5.17 2.52
CA PHE A 75 0.26 4.58 2.11
C PHE A 75 -0.24 5.20 0.80
N TRP A 76 -0.09 6.52 0.64
CA TRP A 76 -0.41 7.21 -0.61
C TRP A 76 0.48 6.73 -1.74
N LEU A 77 1.78 6.63 -1.50
CA LEU A 77 2.73 6.19 -2.52
C LEU A 77 2.42 4.78 -3.02
N SER A 78 2.15 3.84 -2.11
CA SER A 78 1.81 2.47 -2.50
C SER A 78 0.44 2.37 -3.18
N TYR A 79 -0.55 3.16 -2.77
CA TYR A 79 -1.84 3.22 -3.44
C TYR A 79 -1.72 3.74 -4.87
N ILE A 80 -1.00 4.85 -5.06
CA ILE A 80 -0.78 5.47 -6.38
C ILE A 80 0.02 4.53 -7.28
N ASP A 81 1.10 3.92 -6.77
CA ASP A 81 1.91 2.95 -7.52
C ASP A 81 1.07 1.75 -7.97
N ALA A 82 0.20 1.21 -7.10
CA ALA A 82 -0.71 0.14 -7.47
C ALA A 82 -1.73 0.56 -8.55
N LEU A 83 -2.27 1.78 -8.47
CA LEU A 83 -3.16 2.32 -9.51
C LEU A 83 -2.44 2.47 -10.86
N ILE A 84 -1.17 2.89 -10.86
CA ILE A 84 -0.35 3.00 -12.07
C ILE A 84 -0.10 1.62 -12.67
N LYS A 85 0.26 0.62 -11.86
CA LYS A 85 0.48 -0.78 -12.29
C LYS A 85 -0.77 -1.38 -12.94
N GLU A 86 -1.93 -1.08 -12.38
CA GLU A 86 -3.25 -1.50 -12.91
C GLU A 86 -3.76 -0.59 -14.05
N LYS A 87 -2.93 0.34 -14.54
CA LYS A 87 -3.25 1.29 -15.63
C LYS A 87 -4.49 2.16 -15.34
N GLN A 88 -4.87 2.30 -14.07
CA GLN A 88 -5.94 3.17 -13.62
C GLN A 88 -5.43 4.62 -13.51
N PHE A 89 -4.97 5.17 -14.64
CA PHE A 89 -4.25 6.45 -14.68
C PHE A 89 -5.09 7.63 -14.20
N GLU A 90 -6.39 7.65 -14.47
CA GLU A 90 -7.28 8.71 -14.00
C GLU A 90 -7.42 8.68 -12.47
N ASN A 91 -7.59 7.49 -11.88
CA ASN A 91 -7.62 7.32 -10.43
C ASN A 91 -6.27 7.68 -9.79
N ALA A 92 -5.16 7.33 -10.44
CA ALA A 92 -3.81 7.67 -9.97
C ALA A 92 -3.58 9.19 -9.94
N LYS A 93 -4.04 9.93 -10.97
CA LYS A 93 -3.99 11.41 -10.98
C LYS A 93 -4.79 12.02 -9.83
N LEU A 94 -6.01 11.52 -9.58
CA LEU A 94 -6.82 11.99 -8.46
C LEU A 94 -6.14 11.71 -7.12
N ALA A 95 -5.59 10.51 -6.95
CA ALA A 95 -4.87 10.13 -5.73
C ALA A 95 -3.58 10.95 -5.52
N LEU A 96 -2.87 11.36 -6.57
CA LEU A 96 -1.71 12.26 -6.49
C LEU A 96 -2.10 13.64 -5.93
N GLU A 97 -3.20 14.22 -6.41
CA GLU A 97 -3.69 15.51 -5.92
C GLU A 97 -4.14 15.41 -4.45
N GLN A 98 -4.81 14.32 -4.08
CA GLN A 98 -5.18 14.05 -2.70
C GLN A 98 -3.96 13.87 -1.79
N ALA A 99 -2.96 13.10 -2.22
CA ALA A 99 -1.72 12.91 -1.49
C ALA A 99 -0.99 14.23 -1.25
N LYS A 100 -0.95 15.12 -2.26
CA LYS A 100 -0.39 16.47 -2.12
C LYS A 100 -1.12 17.28 -1.06
N GLN A 101 -2.45 17.23 -1.02
CA GLN A 101 -3.26 17.91 0.00
C GLN A 101 -3.03 17.35 1.41
N GLN A 102 -2.70 16.05 1.54
CA GLN A 102 -2.35 15.43 2.82
C GLN A 102 -0.90 15.73 3.26
N GLY A 103 -0.14 16.50 2.48
CA GLY A 103 1.22 16.91 2.82
C GLY A 103 2.29 15.92 2.41
N VAL A 104 2.00 14.97 1.51
CA VAL A 104 3.02 14.06 0.97
C VAL A 104 4.05 14.84 0.17
N ALA A 105 5.33 14.57 0.41
CA ALA A 105 6.44 15.25 -0.26
C ALA A 105 6.32 15.25 -1.80
N GLU A 106 6.35 16.45 -2.39
CA GLU A 106 6.18 16.65 -3.84
C GLU A 106 7.25 15.92 -4.67
N GLU A 107 8.47 15.79 -4.16
CA GLU A 107 9.54 15.01 -4.80
C GLU A 107 9.13 13.56 -5.05
N LYS A 108 8.52 12.90 -4.04
CA LYS A 108 8.07 11.51 -4.15
C LYS A 108 6.88 11.38 -5.11
N LEU A 109 5.97 12.34 -5.09
CA LEU A 109 4.82 12.38 -6.00
C LEU A 109 5.25 12.59 -7.45
N ASN A 110 6.29 13.40 -7.69
CA ASN A 110 6.83 13.63 -9.03
C ASN A 110 7.39 12.36 -9.66
N ILE A 111 8.03 11.49 -8.89
CA ILE A 111 8.52 10.18 -9.37
C ILE A 111 7.38 9.30 -9.89
N LEU A 112 6.21 9.34 -9.25
CA LEU A 112 5.03 8.59 -9.71
C LEU A 112 4.33 9.29 -10.87
N LYS A 113 4.33 10.62 -10.88
CA LYS A 113 3.74 11.43 -11.95
C LYS A 113 4.45 11.23 -13.29
N THR A 114 5.77 11.04 -13.31
CA THR A 114 6.51 10.75 -14.56
C THR A 114 6.08 9.45 -15.21
N GLN A 115 5.64 8.46 -14.42
CA GLN A 115 5.12 7.17 -14.92
C GLN A 115 3.73 7.30 -15.56
N LEU A 116 3.00 8.39 -15.27
CA LEU A 116 1.69 8.68 -15.86
C LEU A 116 1.78 9.42 -17.19
N ILE A 117 2.95 9.95 -17.55
CA ILE A 117 3.16 10.61 -18.83
C ILE A 117 3.32 9.50 -19.87
N PRO A 118 2.40 9.35 -20.83
CA PRO A 118 2.67 8.48 -21.95
C PRO A 118 3.92 9.03 -22.62
N PHE A 119 4.96 8.21 -22.79
CA PHE A 119 6.14 8.59 -23.58
C PHE A 119 5.63 9.26 -24.86
N ALA A 120 5.77 10.58 -24.93
CA ALA A 120 5.36 11.32 -26.11
C ALA A 120 6.19 10.73 -27.23
N LYS A 121 5.50 10.12 -28.20
CA LYS A 121 6.08 9.61 -29.44
C LYS A 121 7.06 10.66 -29.98
N VAL A 122 8.34 10.30 -30.00
CA VAL A 122 9.29 10.86 -30.96
C VAL A 122 9.05 10.15 -32.28
#